data_AF-A0A9E4QIK2-F1
#
_entry.id   AF-A0A9E4QIK2-F1
#
_cell.length_a   1.000
_cell.length_b   1.000
_cell.length_c   1.000
_cell.angle_alpha   90.00
_cell.angle_beta   90.00
_cell.angle_gamma   90.00
#
_symmetry.space_group_name_H-M   'P 1'
#
loop_
_entity.id
_entity.type
_entity.pdbx_description
1 polymer ?
#
loop_
_entity_poly.entity_id
_entity_poly.type
_entity_poly.pdbx_seq_one_letter_code
_entity_poly.pdbx_strand_id
1 'polypeptide(L)'
;GTMFVPPEMWFHQHFNTGKEPCLFLAIGWGSEKPKAGGGAYVYKSLKEGGDQIEFEDEDPAIHKDYEEAIASVGATCEMGGLHPFCTSG
;
A
#
# COMPACT_ATOMS: atom_id res chain seq x y z
N GLY A 1 1.33 7.17 -14.67
CA GLY A 1 2.44 6.22 -14.49
C GLY A 1 1.99 4.85 -14.91
N THR A 2 2.91 3.98 -15.29
CA THR A 2 2.63 2.55 -15.55
C THR A 2 3.46 1.76 -14.53
N MET A 3 2.80 0.87 -13.78
CA MET A 3 3.45 -0.03 -12.83
C MET A 3 3.61 -1.40 -13.50
N PHE A 4 4.81 -1.98 -13.46
CA PHE A 4 4.95 -3.40 -13.74
C PHE A 4 4.38 -4.16 -12.55
N VAL A 5 3.32 -4.95 -12.78
CA VAL A 5 2.70 -5.74 -11.72
C VAL A 5 3.74 -6.75 -11.23
N PRO A 6 4.08 -6.76 -9.94
CA PRO A 6 5.07 -7.67 -9.43
C PRO A 6 4.54 -9.12 -9.56
N PRO A 7 5.44 -10.12 -9.61
CA PRO A 7 5.06 -11.52 -9.56
C PRO A 7 4.08 -11.84 -8.43
N GLU A 8 3.38 -12.96 -8.55
CA GLU A 8 2.43 -13.42 -7.53
C GLU A 8 3.08 -13.49 -6.13
N MET A 9 2.32 -13.13 -5.09
CA MET A 9 2.75 -13.11 -3.67
C MET A 9 3.85 -12.09 -3.33
N TRP A 10 4.07 -11.05 -4.14
CA TRP A 10 4.93 -9.94 -3.75
C TRP A 10 4.15 -8.89 -2.97
N PHE A 11 4.71 -8.48 -1.82
CA PHE A 11 4.22 -7.31 -1.10
C PHE A 11 4.37 -6.08 -1.98
N HIS A 12 3.29 -5.33 -2.11
CA HIS A 12 3.25 -4.09 -2.86
C HIS A 12 2.20 -3.16 -2.25
N GLN A 13 2.45 -1.86 -2.34
CA GLN A 13 1.58 -0.81 -1.83
C GLN A 13 1.35 0.22 -2.93
N HIS A 14 0.16 0.81 -2.95
CA HIS A 14 -0.18 1.89 -3.86
C HIS A 14 -0.15 3.23 -3.11
N PHE A 15 0.56 4.20 -3.67
CA PHE A 15 0.67 5.56 -3.14
C PHE A 15 0.13 6.58 -4.14
N ASN A 16 -0.47 7.65 -3.63
CA ASN A 16 -0.78 8.85 -4.40
C ASN A 16 -0.12 10.05 -3.74
N THR A 17 0.77 10.72 -4.47
CA THR A 17 1.50 11.90 -3.99
C THR A 17 0.99 13.20 -4.62
N GLY A 18 -0.08 13.14 -5.41
CA GLY A 18 -0.65 14.31 -6.08
C GLY A 18 -1.45 15.23 -5.14
N LYS A 19 -1.51 16.52 -5.48
CA LYS A 19 -2.35 17.52 -4.77
C LYS A 19 -3.84 17.31 -4.96
N GLU A 20 -4.22 16.76 -6.11
CA GLU A 20 -5.60 16.57 -6.49
C GLU A 20 -6.04 15.14 -6.15
N PRO A 21 -7.32 14.95 -5.77
CA PRO A 21 -7.87 13.62 -5.54
C PRO A 21 -7.64 12.68 -6.74
N CYS A 22 -7.19 11.46 -6.46
CA CYS A 22 -7.01 10.41 -7.47
C CYS A 22 -8.07 9.31 -7.29
N LEU A 23 -8.57 8.77 -8.41
CA LEU A 23 -9.42 7.59 -8.42
C LEU A 23 -8.57 6.36 -8.74
N PHE A 24 -8.46 5.45 -7.79
CA PHE A 24 -7.93 4.10 -8.02
C PHE A 24 -9.08 3.17 -8.41
N LEU A 25 -9.11 2.75 -9.69
CA LEU A 25 -10.05 1.75 -10.17
C LEU A 25 -9.35 0.38 -10.25
N ALA A 26 -9.62 -0.48 -9.27
CA ALA A 26 -9.19 -1.87 -9.30
C ALA A 26 -10.21 -2.71 -10.08
N ILE A 27 -9.86 -3.12 -11.30
CA ILE A 27 -10.71 -4.00 -12.12
C ILE A 27 -10.26 -5.44 -11.89
N GLY A 28 -10.90 -6.12 -10.94
CA GLY A 28 -10.74 -7.55 -10.70
C GLY A 28 -11.78 -8.36 -11.49
N TRP A 29 -11.34 -9.36 -12.26
CA TRP A 29 -12.29 -10.36 -12.78
C TRP A 29 -12.62 -11.34 -11.65
N GLY A 30 -13.88 -11.30 -11.20
CA GLY A 30 -14.33 -12.00 -10.01
C GLY A 30 -14.15 -13.52 -10.06
N SER A 31 -13.40 -14.03 -9.09
CA SER A 31 -13.86 -15.12 -8.25
C SER A 31 -13.05 -15.10 -6.95
N GLU A 32 -13.72 -15.19 -5.80
CA GLU A 32 -13.11 -15.56 -4.51
C GLU A 32 -12.46 -16.96 -4.53
N LYS A 33 -12.56 -17.66 -5.67
CA LYS A 33 -11.93 -18.96 -5.87
C LYS A 33 -10.44 -18.75 -6.10
N PRO A 34 -9.56 -19.46 -5.37
CA PRO A 34 -8.15 -19.51 -5.68
C PRO A 34 -7.98 -19.92 -7.14
N LYS A 35 -7.18 -19.17 -7.90
CA LYS A 35 -6.82 -19.59 -9.25
C LYS A 35 -6.10 -20.93 -9.14
N ALA A 36 -6.36 -21.86 -10.05
CA ALA A 36 -5.65 -23.13 -10.07
C ALA A 36 -4.14 -22.87 -10.22
N GLY A 37 -3.36 -23.19 -9.18
CA GLY A 37 -1.91 -22.94 -9.12
C GLY A 37 -1.49 -21.63 -8.45
N GLY A 38 -2.44 -20.78 -8.02
CA GLY A 38 -2.16 -19.53 -7.31
C GLY A 38 -2.48 -19.62 -5.81
N GLY A 39 -1.75 -18.84 -5.01
CA GLY A 39 -2.00 -18.70 -3.57
C GLY A 39 -3.33 -17.98 -3.32
N ALA A 40 -4.09 -18.42 -2.32
CA ALA A 40 -5.22 -17.63 -1.84
C ALA A 40 -4.68 -16.51 -0.93
N TYR A 41 -5.03 -15.25 -1.20
CA TYR A 41 -4.74 -14.18 -0.27
C TYR A 41 -5.57 -14.37 1.01
N VAL A 42 -4.93 -14.30 2.17
CA VAL A 42 -5.52 -14.58 3.48
C VAL A 42 -5.95 -13.28 4.18
N TYR A 43 -5.40 -12.13 3.76
CA TYR A 43 -5.67 -10.78 4.27
C TYR A 43 -5.57 -10.70 5.80
N LYS A 44 -4.50 -11.30 6.33
CA LYS A 44 -4.19 -11.29 7.77
C LYS A 44 -2.78 -10.77 7.98
N SER A 45 -2.53 -10.20 9.15
CA SER A 45 -1.18 -9.77 9.55
C SER A 45 -0.17 -10.90 9.40
N LEU A 46 1.06 -10.56 9.01
CA LEU A 46 2.20 -11.48 9.03
C LEU A 46 2.41 -12.13 10.41
N LYS A 47 2.08 -11.42 11.49
CA LYS A 47 2.18 -11.94 12.87
C LYS A 47 1.18 -13.07 13.15
N GLU A 48 0.10 -13.14 12.39
CA GLU A 48 -0.91 -14.20 12.46
C GLU A 48 -0.73 -15.27 11.37
N GLY A 49 0.41 -15.23 10.65
CA GLY A 49 0.70 -16.14 9.54
C GLY A 49 -0.05 -15.80 8.24
N GLY A 50 -0.48 -14.55 8.07
CA GLY A 50 -1.09 -14.06 6.84
C GLY A 50 -0.09 -13.46 5.85
N ASP A 51 -0.58 -12.52 5.05
CA ASP A 51 0.06 -11.91 3.88
C ASP A 51 -0.12 -10.37 3.83
N GLN A 52 -0.45 -9.76 4.97
CA GLN A 52 -0.57 -8.31 5.14
C GLN A 52 0.50 -7.78 6.10
N ILE A 53 1.19 -6.72 5.70
CA ILE A 53 2.08 -5.94 6.56
C ILE A 53 1.23 -4.84 7.18
N GLU A 54 1.17 -4.78 8.52
CA GLU A 54 0.50 -3.68 9.23
C GLU A 54 1.40 -2.45 9.23
N PHE A 55 0.82 -1.26 9.41
CA PHE A 55 1.60 -0.01 9.39
C PHE A 55 2.70 0.04 10.45
N GLU A 56 2.50 -0.60 11.61
CA GLU A 56 3.50 -0.71 12.67
C GLU A 56 4.69 -1.61 12.30
N ASP A 57 4.51 -2.47 11.30
CA ASP A 57 5.51 -3.43 10.82
C ASP A 57 6.12 -3.03 9.47
N GLU A 58 5.68 -1.92 8.88
CA GLU A 58 6.28 -1.34 7.68
C GLU A 58 7.72 -0.88 7.97
N ASP A 59 8.64 -1.04 7.00
CA ASP A 59 9.94 -0.37 7.06
C ASP A 59 9.70 1.16 7.09
N PRO A 60 10.09 1.90 8.14
CA PRO A 60 9.83 3.33 8.25
C PRO A 60 10.37 4.16 7.09
N ALA A 61 11.35 3.65 6.34
CA ALA A 61 11.86 4.29 5.14
C ALA A 61 10.79 4.45 4.05
N ILE A 62 9.83 3.52 3.95
CA ILE A 62 8.75 3.56 2.95
C ILE A 62 7.84 4.76 3.20
N HIS A 63 7.36 4.93 4.44
CA HIS A 63 6.56 6.10 4.80
C HIS A 63 7.33 7.41 4.67
N LYS A 64 8.62 7.41 5.06
CA LYS A 64 9.49 8.58 4.91
C LYS A 64 9.61 9.01 3.44
N ASP A 65 9.85 8.07 2.53
CA ASP A 65 9.97 8.34 1.10
C ASP A 65 8.63 8.86 0.53
N TYR A 66 7.50 8.34 1.02
CA TYR A 66 6.18 8.83 0.66
C TYR A 66 5.93 10.28 1.12
N GLU A 67 6.27 10.63 2.36
CA GLU A 67 6.16 11.99 2.87
C GLU A 67 7.08 12.96 2.11
N GLU A 68 8.32 12.56 1.80
CA GLU A 68 9.24 13.35 0.97
C GLU A 68 8.65 13.60 -0.43
N ALA A 69 8.02 12.58 -1.03
CA ALA A 69 7.38 12.72 -2.34
C ALA A 69 6.15 13.66 -2.29
N ILE A 70 5.32 13.59 -1.25
CA ILE A 70 4.22 14.54 -1.01
C ILE A 70 4.74 15.97 -0.82
N ALA A 71 5.77 16.13 0.01
CA ALA A 71 6.37 17.43 0.29
C ALA A 71 6.98 18.05 -0.98
N SER A 72 7.57 17.22 -1.86
CA SER A 72 8.18 17.67 -3.12
C SER A 72 7.19 18.36 -4.07
N VAL A 73 5.90 17.99 -4.00
CA VAL A 73 4.86 18.68 -4.76
C VAL A 73 4.27 19.85 -3.99
N GLY A 74 4.49 19.96 -2.68
CA GLY A 74 3.89 20.97 -1.81
C GLY A 74 2.47 20.61 -1.36
N ALA A 75 2.21 19.32 -1.16
CA ALA A 75 1.03 18.80 -0.46
C ALA A 75 1.39 18.45 1.00
N THR A 76 0.39 18.17 1.82
CA THR A 76 0.56 17.69 3.21
C THR A 76 0.14 16.23 3.27
N CYS A 77 0.86 15.42 4.06
CA CYS A 77 0.44 14.05 4.34
C CYS A 77 -0.77 14.10 5.30
N GLU A 78 -1.79 13.29 5.06
CA GLU A 78 -3.03 13.26 5.87
C GLU A 78 -3.11 11.96 6.70
N MET A 79 -1.97 11.28 6.89
CA MET A 79 -1.90 9.98 7.57
C MET A 79 -1.57 10.09 9.06
N GLY A 80 -1.47 11.30 9.63
CA GLY A 80 -1.03 11.54 11.02
C GLY A 80 -1.80 10.78 12.10
N GLY A 81 -3.09 10.53 11.89
CA GLY A 81 -3.93 9.76 12.81
C GLY A 81 -3.99 8.26 12.52
N LEU A 82 -3.33 7.78 11.46
CA LEU A 82 -3.43 6.41 10.96
C LEU A 82 -2.10 5.68 10.94
N HIS A 83 -1.02 6.37 10.58
CA HIS A 83 0.28 5.76 10.37
C HIS A 83 1.27 6.12 11.49
N PRO A 84 1.88 5.14 12.18
CA PRO A 84 2.65 5.38 13.41
C PRO A 84 3.94 6.17 13.20
N PHE A 85 4.47 6.17 11.97
CA PHE A 85 5.69 6.91 11.61
C PHE A 85 5.41 8.24 10.89
N CYS A 86 4.16 8.66 10.81
CA CYS A 86 3.78 9.88 10.12
C CYS A 86 4.20 11.13 10.90
N THR A 87 4.74 12.11 10.17
CA THR A 87 5.24 13.36 10.74
C THR A 87 4.27 14.53 10.56
N SER A 88 3.28 14.40 9.66
CA SER A 88 2.16 15.34 9.61
C SER A 88 1.27 15.16 10.83
N GLY A 89 1.03 16.25 11.57
CA GLY A 89 0.18 16.29 12.76
C GLY A 89 -1.30 16.52 12.47
#